data_AF-A0A8D1MMU6-F1
#
_entry.id   AF-A0A8D1MMU6-F1
#
_cell.length_a   1.000
_cell.length_b   1.000
_cell.length_c   1.000
_cell.angle_alpha   90.00
_cell.angle_beta   90.00
_cell.angle_gamma   90.00
#
_symmetry.space_group_name_H-M   'P 1'
#
loop_
_entity.id
_entity.type
_entity.pdbx_description
1 polymer ?
#
loop_
_entity_poly.entity_id
_entity_poly.type
_entity_poly.pdbx_seq_one_letter_code
_entity_poly.pdbx_strand_id
1 'polypeptide(L)' 'MRLHSLISLLLLSLTIIPKARTGLIPGQKQCILLKGVCKDHACIGTEDTIGICNEEKKCCRKWWILNPYPTPVPKSKSP' A
#
# COMPACT_ATOMS: atom_id res chain seq x y z
N MET A 1 45.73 0.89 6.85
CA MET A 1 45.01 -0.15 7.64
C MET A 1 43.78 0.36 8.37
N ARG A 2 43.80 1.56 9.00
CA ARG A 2 42.63 2.13 9.69
C ARG A 2 41.42 2.38 8.78
N LEU A 3 41.64 2.85 7.54
CA LEU A 3 40.58 3.13 6.57
C LEU A 3 39.81 1.87 6.15
N HIS A 4 40.50 0.76 5.90
CA HIS A 4 39.84 -0.50 5.54
C HIS A 4 39.01 -1.07 6.68
N SER A 5 39.47 -0.90 7.92
CA SER A 5 38.71 -1.29 9.10
C SER A 5 37.42 -0.45 9.25
N LEU A 6 37.50 0.85 9.01
CA LEU A 6 36.33 1.74 9.02
C LEU A 6 35.34 1.41 7.89
N ILE A 7 35.83 1.11 6.69
CA ILE A 7 34.99 0.69 5.55
C ILE A 7 34.30 -0.64 5.86
N SER A 8 35.02 -1.61 6.42
CA SER A 8 34.46 -2.91 6.78
C SER A 8 33.35 -2.77 7.84
N LEU A 9 33.56 -1.92 8.85
CA LEU A 9 32.57 -1.66 9.89
C LEU A 9 31.33 -0.93 9.35
N LEU A 10 31.51 -0.03 8.39
CA LEU A 10 30.40 0.66 7.70
C LEU A 10 29.59 -0.30 6.83
N LEU A 11 30.25 -1.22 6.13
CA LEU A 11 29.57 -2.23 5.31
C LEU A 11 28.78 -3.22 6.17
N LEU A 12 29.30 -3.60 7.34
CA LEU A 12 28.56 -4.44 8.30
C LEU A 12 27.33 -3.73 8.88
N SER A 13 27.39 -2.42 9.13
CA SER A 13 26.23 -1.71 9.69
C SER A 13 25.09 -1.59 8.68
N LEU A 14 25.40 -1.51 7.38
CA LEU A 14 24.42 -1.53 6.29
C LEU A 14 23.66 -2.86 6.16
N THR A 15 24.27 -4.00 6.48
CA THR A 15 23.59 -5.31 6.40
C THR A 15 22.65 -5.57 7.59
N ILE A 16 22.85 -4.85 8.71
CA ILE A 16 22.05 -5.01 9.93
C ILE A 16 20.81 -4.10 9.92
N ILE A 17 20.68 -3.15 8.97
CA ILE A 17 19.50 -2.28 8.89
C ILE A 17 18.27 -3.16 8.62
N PRO A 18 17.36 -3.35 9.61
CA PRO A 18 16.13 -4.07 9.36
C PRO A 18 15.36 -3.30 8.30
N LYS A 19 14.84 -4.00 7.29
CA LYS A 19 14.06 -3.38 6.22
C LYS A 19 12.95 -2.55 6.86
N ALA A 20 13.10 -1.22 6.79
CA ALA A 20 12.18 -0.29 7.43
C ALA A 20 10.78 -0.56 6.89
N ARG A 21 9.92 -1.20 7.70
CA ARG A 21 8.49 -1.33 7.41
C ARG A 21 7.81 -0.07 7.91
N THR A 22 8.05 1.04 7.21
CA THR A 22 7.48 2.35 7.52
C THR A 22 5.97 2.21 7.72
N GLY A 23 5.50 2.32 8.97
CA GLY A 23 4.08 2.46 9.34
C GLY A 23 3.07 1.68 8.51
N LEU A 24 3.42 0.46 8.06
CA LEU A 24 2.66 -0.25 7.03
C LEU A 24 1.36 -0.71 7.68
N ILE A 25 0.29 0.06 7.47
CA ILE A 25 -1.06 -0.44 7.67
C ILE A 25 -1.11 -1.77 6.90
N PRO A 26 -1.41 -2.91 7.55
CA PRO A 26 -1.52 -4.20 6.89
C PRO A 26 -2.32 -4.02 5.61
N GLY A 27 -1.86 -4.56 4.48
CA GLY A 27 -2.51 -4.34 3.17
C GLY A 27 -4.02 -4.59 3.21
N GLN A 28 -4.46 -5.54 4.03
CA GLN A 28 -5.86 -5.78 4.35
C GLN A 28 -6.58 -4.60 5.02
N LYS A 29 -6.00 -3.98 6.05
CA LYS A 29 -6.60 -2.80 6.72
C LYS A 29 -6.69 -1.62 5.76
N GLN A 30 -5.67 -1.39 4.94
CA GLN A 30 -5.70 -0.35 3.90
C GLN A 30 -6.78 -0.64 2.86
N CYS A 31 -6.90 -1.90 2.43
CA CYS A 31 -7.92 -2.33 1.49
C CYS A 31 -9.34 -2.04 2.00
N ILE A 32 -9.61 -2.38 3.27
CA ILE A 32 -10.91 -2.14 3.90
C ILE A 32 -11.22 -0.63 4.00
N LEU A 33 -10.23 0.19 4.37
CA LEU A 33 -10.37 1.65 4.43
C LEU A 33 -10.76 2.24 3.06
N LEU A 34 -10.21 1.68 1.98
CA LEU A 34 -10.52 2.06 0.60
C LEU A 34 -11.82 1.45 0.06
N LYS A 35 -12.64 0.81 0.92
CA LYS A 35 -13.87 0.09 0.55
C LYS A 35 -13.63 -1.06 -0.45
N GLY A 36 -12.44 -1.65 -0.41
CA GLY A 36 -12.07 -2.83 -1.17
C GLY A 36 -12.25 -4.12 -0.37
N VAL A 37 -12.12 -5.24 -1.08
CA VAL A 37 -12.14 -6.61 -0.56
C VAL A 37 -10.88 -7.33 -1.02
N CYS A 38 -10.23 -8.05 -0.11
CA CYS A 38 -9.08 -8.90 -0.46
C CYS A 38 -9.57 -10.18 -1.13
N LYS A 39 -9.11 -10.44 -2.36
CA LYS A 39 -9.41 -11.66 -3.12
C LYS A 39 -8.14 -12.40 -3.50
N ASP A 40 -8.24 -13.71 -3.60
CA ASP A 40 -7.16 -14.56 -4.06
C ASP A 40 -6.88 -14.33 -5.55
N HIS A 41 -5.60 -14.27 -5.91
CA HIS A 41 -5.08 -14.09 -7.27
C HIS A 41 -5.44 -12.77 -7.98
N ALA A 42 -6.71 -12.55 -8.33
CA ALA A 42 -7.13 -11.45 -9.21
C ALA A 42 -8.55 -10.94 -8.92
N CYS A 43 -8.81 -9.71 -9.36
CA CYS A 43 -10.13 -9.10 -9.34
C CYS A 43 -10.98 -9.56 -10.54
N ILE A 44 -12.30 -9.57 -10.38
CA ILE A 44 -13.23 -9.91 -11.48
C ILE A 44 -13.36 -8.72 -12.43
N GLY A 45 -13.87 -8.95 -13.65
CA GLY A 45 -13.96 -7.91 -14.70
C GLY A 45 -14.76 -6.66 -14.32
N THR A 46 -15.62 -6.70 -13.29
CA THR A 46 -16.38 -5.56 -12.77
C THR A 46 -15.71 -4.88 -11.56
N GLU A 47 -14.45 -5.19 -11.30
CA GLU A 47 -13.66 -4.69 -10.17
C GLU A 47 -12.29 -4.19 -10.63
N ASP A 48 -11.82 -3.13 -9.98
CA ASP A 48 -10.48 -2.59 -10.15
C ASP A 48 -9.52 -3.18 -9.10
N THR A 49 -8.28 -3.47 -9.51
CA THR A 49 -7.20 -3.79 -8.58
C THR A 49 -6.62 -2.49 -8.03
N ILE A 50 -6.90 -2.18 -6.77
CA ILE A 50 -6.45 -0.94 -6.12
C ILE A 50 -5.24 -1.13 -5.20
N GLY A 51 -4.81 -2.37 -4.98
CA GLY A 51 -3.66 -2.66 -4.13
C GLY A 51 -3.41 -4.15 -3.89
N ILE A 52 -2.56 -4.44 -2.92
CA ILE A 52 -2.15 -5.79 -2.53
C ILE A 52 -2.40 -5.96 -1.03
N CYS A 53 -3.10 -7.04 -0.65
CA CYS A 53 -3.39 -7.33 0.75
C CYS A 53 -2.27 -8.13 1.42
N ASN A 54 -1.72 -9.12 0.71
CA ASN A 54 -0.55 -9.91 1.06
C ASN A 54 0.06 -10.51 -0.23
N GLU A 55 1.04 -11.41 -0.13
CA GLU A 55 1.73 -11.98 -1.30
C GLU A 55 0.78 -12.70 -2.29
N GLU A 56 -0.34 -13.25 -1.80
CA GLU A 56 -1.27 -14.07 -2.59
C GLU A 56 -2.56 -13.31 -2.95
N LYS A 57 -2.94 -12.30 -2.16
CA LYS A 57 -4.24 -11.62 -2.22
C LYS A 57 -4.11 -10.20 -2.75
N LYS A 58 -4.96 -9.86 -3.73
CA LYS A 58 -5.11 -8.51 -4.27
C LYS A 58 -6.26 -7.79 -3.60
N CYS A 59 -6.17 -6.47 -3.51
CA CYS A 59 -7.27 -5.63 -3.05
C CYS A 59 -8.12 -5.21 -4.25
N CYS A 60 -9.37 -5.66 -4.26
CA CYS A 60 -10.33 -5.45 -5.34
C CYS A 60 -11.44 -4.50 -4.89
N ARG A 61 -11.84 -3.58 -5.75
CA ARG A 61 -12.95 -2.66 -5.48
C ARG A 61 -13.88 -2.63 -6.69
N LYS A 62 -15.19 -2.72 -6.47
CA LYS A 62 -16.17 -2.58 -7.56
C LYS A 62 -15.96 -1.25 -8.28
N TRP A 63 -16.12 -1.27 -9.60
CA TRP A 63 -16.07 -0.06 -10.41
C TRP A 63 -16.95 1.04 -9.81
N TRP A 64 -16.40 2.25 -9.77
CA TRP A 64 -17.13 3.41 -9.28
C TRP A 64 -18.42 3.66 -10.06
N ILE A 65 -18.51 3.21 -11.32
CA ILE A 65 -19.74 3.33 -12.13
C ILE A 65 -20.88 2.44 -11.62
N LEU A 66 -20.54 1.28 -11.03
CA LEU A 66 -21.52 0.34 -10.46
C LEU A 66 -21.90 0.71 -9.03
N ASN A 67 -21.06 1.47 -8.33
CA ASN A 67 -21.31 1.93 -6.98
C ASN A 67 -20.66 3.31 -6.78
N PRO A 68 -21.29 4.38 -7.29
CA PRO A 68 -20.75 5.73 -7.21
C PRO A 68 -20.59 6.10 -5.74
N TYR A 69 -19.37 6.51 -5.37
CA TYR A 69 -19.16 7.14 -4.09
C TYR A 69 -19.56 8.60 -4.22
N PRO A 70 -20.17 9.21 -3.18
CA PRO A 70 -20.52 10.61 -3.22
C PRO A 70 -19.23 11.40 -3.43
N THR A 71 -19.07 11.97 -4.63
CA THR A 71 -18.05 12.99 -4.86
C THR A 71 -18.43 14.15 -3.95
N PRO A 72 -17.51 14.63 -3.09
CA PRO A 72 -17.83 15.74 -2.20
C PRO A 72 -18.35 16.90 -3.07
N VAL A 73 -19.54 17.40 -2.74
CA VAL A 73 -20.10 18.57 -3.44
C VAL A 73 -19.04 19.67 -3.34
N PRO A 74 -18.62 20.28 -4.46
CA PRO A 74 -17.70 21.39 -4.41
C PRO A 74 -18.30 22.45 -3.48
N LYS A 75 -17.71 22.61 -2.31
CA LYS A 75 -18.03 23.75 -1.44
C LYS A 75 -17.47 24.94 -2.20
N SER A 76 -18.31 25.64 -2.98
CA SER A 76 -17.95 26.96 -3.46
C SER A 76 -17.45 27.74 -2.25
N LYS A 77 -16.26 28.33 -2.35
CA LYS A 77 -15.72 29.21 -1.31
C LYS A 77 -16.87 30.15 -0.93
N SER A 78 -17.36 30.05 0.31
CA SER A 78 -18.45 30.91 0.78
C SER A 78 -18.07 32.36 0.46
N PRO A 79 -19.00 33.15 -0.11
CA PRO A 79 -18.75 34.56 -0.38
C PRO A 79 -18.42 35.33 0.91
#